data_AF-A0A3A6WFE2-F1
#
_entry.id   AF-A0A3A6WFE2-F1
#
_cell.length_a   1.000
_cell.length_b   1.000
_cell.length_c   1.000
_cell.angle_alpha   90.00
_cell.angle_beta   90.00
_cell.angle_gamma   90.00
#
_symmetry.space_group_name_H-M   'P 1'
#
loop_
_entity.id
_entity.type
_entity.pdbx_description
1 polymer ?
#
loop_
_entity_poly.entity_id
_entity_poly.type
_entity_poly.pdbx_seq_one_letter_code
_entity_poly.pdbx_strand_id
1 'polypeptide(L)'
;MKSVFKKSRLFIMLASLLGVVSPMAQAADLVPVQPTVAVVDEQHQAISWANLMLNGFLQHHEGASINEISFDATDTVVTLTVGGFNKDGVYKAVFTNTANEVKDEKVGKLTKTVEKTAFDPSTILPPAVAVNFAYAQAEGKATSLLSWAVKIEKGTPQYTVVFATKDKKTITVVFDAVSGKLLSVTK
;
A
#
# COMPACT_ATOMS: atom_id res chain seq x y z
N MET A 1 -40.88 24.18 14.11
CA MET A 1 -41.16 22.74 13.90
C MET A 1 -40.21 22.26 12.81
N LYS A 2 -39.12 21.58 13.19
CA LYS A 2 -38.99 20.10 13.30
C LYS A 2 -39.22 19.38 11.95
N SER A 3 -38.14 18.82 11.40
CA SER A 3 -38.02 17.42 10.93
C SER A 3 -36.95 17.34 9.83
N VAL A 4 -35.67 17.03 10.10
CA VAL A 4 -35.05 15.72 10.45
C VAL A 4 -34.63 14.90 9.21
N PHE A 5 -33.31 14.79 9.06
CA PHE A 5 -32.49 13.64 8.63
C PHE A 5 -33.11 12.53 7.75
N LYS A 6 -32.47 12.29 6.60
CA LYS A 6 -32.17 10.98 5.96
C LYS A 6 -31.40 11.30 4.65
N LYS A 7 -30.18 10.82 4.38
CA LYS A 7 -29.68 9.44 4.51
C LYS A 7 -28.18 9.43 4.87
N SER A 8 -27.91 9.22 6.16
CA SER A 8 -26.72 8.49 6.64
C SER A 8 -26.90 7.02 6.27
N ARG A 9 -25.90 6.38 5.62
CA ARG A 9 -25.62 4.92 5.61
C ARG A 9 -24.28 4.57 4.91
N LEU A 10 -23.21 5.32 5.13
CA LEU A 10 -21.84 4.87 4.78
C LEU A 10 -20.80 5.29 5.82
N PHE A 11 -21.23 5.32 7.07
CA PHE A 11 -20.37 5.41 8.24
C PHE A 11 -20.79 4.22 9.11
N ILE A 12 -19.84 3.49 9.67
CA ILE A 12 -20.02 2.21 10.40
C ILE A 12 -20.02 0.97 9.50
N MET A 13 -18.89 0.67 8.85
CA MET A 13 -18.51 -0.71 8.49
C MET A 13 -17.00 -0.97 8.67
N LEU A 14 -16.30 -0.13 9.45
CA LEU A 14 -14.98 -0.46 10.00
C LEU A 14 -15.04 -0.77 11.51
N ALA A 15 -16.12 -0.39 12.20
CA ALA A 15 -16.27 -0.57 13.65
C ALA A 15 -16.91 -1.92 14.04
N SER A 16 -17.49 -2.67 13.12
CA SER A 16 -18.21 -3.93 13.42
C SER A 16 -17.36 -5.21 13.30
N LEU A 17 -16.08 -5.11 12.94
CA LEU A 17 -15.12 -6.22 13.08
C LEU A 17 -14.44 -6.24 14.45
N LEU A 18 -14.66 -5.21 15.29
CA LEU A 18 -14.14 -5.13 16.65
C LEU A 18 -15.11 -5.77 17.64
N GLY A 19 -15.26 -7.08 17.49
CA GLY A 19 -16.04 -7.93 18.37
C GLY A 19 -15.24 -8.51 19.54
N VAL A 20 -14.14 -7.88 20.00
CA VAL A 20 -13.60 -8.07 21.36
C VAL A 20 -12.84 -6.80 21.73
N VAL A 21 -13.15 -6.28 22.91
CA VAL A 21 -12.44 -5.18 23.58
C VAL A 21 -10.96 -5.52 23.76
N SER A 22 -10.11 -5.08 22.84
CA SER A 22 -8.74 -4.74 23.20
C SER A 22 -8.78 -3.29 23.70
N PRO A 23 -8.24 -2.97 24.89
CA PRO A 23 -8.11 -1.57 25.28
C PRO A 23 -7.38 -0.87 24.15
N MET A 24 -7.97 0.22 23.64
CA MET A 24 -7.29 1.10 22.71
C MET A 24 -5.92 1.36 23.32
N ALA A 25 -4.88 0.77 22.72
CA ALA A 25 -3.52 1.21 22.95
C ALA A 25 -3.59 2.69 22.65
N GLN A 26 -3.50 3.46 23.73
CA GLN A 26 -3.46 4.91 23.76
C GLN A 26 -2.69 5.33 22.52
N ALA A 27 -3.32 6.12 21.64
CA ALA A 27 -2.70 6.58 20.41
C ALA A 27 -1.32 7.08 20.79
N ALA A 28 -0.31 6.24 20.54
CA ALA A 28 1.05 6.57 20.90
C ALA A 28 1.30 7.87 20.16
N ASP A 29 1.87 8.87 20.86
CA ASP A 29 2.32 10.10 20.22
C ASP A 29 2.92 9.71 18.87
N LEU A 30 2.44 10.33 17.78
CA LEU A 30 2.94 10.07 16.44
C LEU A 30 4.38 10.58 16.40
N VAL A 31 5.29 9.81 16.99
CA VAL A 31 6.72 9.98 16.84
C VAL A 31 6.95 9.69 15.36
N PRO A 32 7.57 10.61 14.59
CA PRO A 32 8.00 10.30 13.25
C PRO A 32 8.84 9.03 13.34
N VAL A 33 8.34 7.92 12.78
CA VAL A 33 9.13 6.71 12.65
C VAL A 33 10.24 7.09 11.69
N GLN A 34 11.40 7.45 12.22
CA GLN A 34 12.62 7.41 11.42
C GLN A 34 12.78 5.95 11.02
N PRO A 35 12.78 5.61 9.72
CA PRO A 35 12.95 4.23 9.29
C PRO A 35 14.41 3.84 9.59
N THR A 36 14.73 3.48 10.84
CA THR A 36 15.93 2.73 11.14
C THR A 36 15.78 1.40 10.45
N VAL A 37 16.67 1.10 9.52
CA VAL A 37 16.56 -0.08 8.64
C VAL A 37 16.97 -1.36 9.38
N ALA A 38 16.26 -1.65 10.46
CA ALA A 38 16.13 -3.01 10.95
C ALA A 38 15.33 -3.84 9.95
N VAL A 39 15.36 -5.16 10.09
CA VAL A 39 14.52 -6.08 9.31
C VAL A 39 13.08 -5.57 9.33
N VAL A 40 12.52 -5.31 8.14
CA VAL A 40 11.11 -4.91 8.00
C VAL A 40 10.28 -6.18 8.14
N ASP A 41 9.60 -6.34 9.26
CA ASP A 41 8.65 -7.44 9.45
C ASP A 41 7.22 -7.01 9.04
N GLU A 42 6.28 -7.94 9.14
CA GLU A 42 4.88 -7.70 8.82
C GLU A 42 4.19 -6.71 9.77
N GLN A 43 4.76 -6.47 10.95
CA GLN A 43 4.24 -5.57 11.97
C GLN A 43 4.70 -4.12 11.74
N HIS A 44 5.70 -3.91 10.88
CA HIS A 44 6.09 -2.57 10.44
C HIS A 44 4.85 -1.82 9.93
N GLN A 45 4.59 -0.62 10.46
CA GLN A 45 3.31 0.08 10.27
C GLN A 45 2.95 0.23 8.78
N ALA A 46 3.90 0.64 7.93
CA ALA A 46 3.67 0.76 6.50
C ALA A 46 3.19 -0.55 5.83
N ILE A 47 3.68 -1.71 6.29
CA ILE A 47 3.31 -3.02 5.75
C ILE A 47 1.94 -3.45 6.30
N SER A 48 1.76 -3.35 7.61
CA SER A 48 0.50 -3.69 8.27
C SER A 48 -0.68 -2.89 7.71
N TRP A 49 -0.50 -1.58 7.50
CA TRP A 49 -1.53 -0.71 6.97
C TRP A 49 -1.84 -0.99 5.50
N ALA A 50 -0.83 -1.31 4.68
CA ALA A 50 -1.05 -1.72 3.29
C ALA A 50 -1.87 -3.02 3.20
N ASN A 51 -1.56 -4.01 4.06
CA ASN A 51 -2.32 -5.27 4.13
C ASN A 51 -3.76 -5.03 4.59
N LEU A 52 -3.96 -4.17 5.60
CA LEU A 52 -5.29 -3.77 6.07
C LEU A 52 -6.09 -3.10 4.94
N MET A 53 -5.47 -2.17 4.21
CA MET A 53 -6.10 -1.49 3.09
C MET A 53 -6.47 -2.44 1.95
N LEU A 54 -5.59 -3.40 1.61
CA LEU A 54 -5.87 -4.40 0.60
C LEU A 54 -7.10 -5.24 0.97
N ASN A 55 -7.14 -5.72 2.22
CA ASN A 55 -8.26 -6.51 2.71
C ASN A 55 -9.57 -5.70 2.73
N GLY A 56 -9.51 -4.45 3.19
CA GLY A 56 -10.66 -3.55 3.17
C GLY A 56 -11.17 -3.27 1.75
N PHE A 57 -10.25 -3.07 0.80
CA PHE A 57 -10.58 -2.87 -0.61
C PHE A 57 -11.28 -4.09 -1.21
N LEU A 58 -10.75 -5.30 -0.98
CA LEU A 58 -11.35 -6.55 -1.49
C LEU A 58 -12.72 -6.85 -0.84
N GLN A 59 -12.94 -6.42 0.39
CA GLN A 59 -14.25 -6.53 1.06
C GLN A 59 -15.26 -5.51 0.51
N HIS A 60 -14.84 -4.29 0.21
CA HIS A 60 -15.72 -3.24 -0.31
C HIS A 60 -16.05 -3.42 -1.80
N HIS A 61 -15.08 -3.90 -2.59
CA HIS A 61 -15.22 -4.16 -4.02
C HIS A 61 -15.20 -5.66 -4.29
N GLU A 62 -16.33 -6.32 -4.05
CA GLU A 62 -16.46 -7.76 -4.27
C GLU A 62 -16.07 -8.15 -5.72
N GLY A 63 -15.24 -9.20 -5.85
CA GLY A 63 -14.75 -9.68 -7.13
C GLY A 63 -13.75 -8.75 -7.82
N ALA A 64 -13.19 -7.76 -7.11
CA ALA A 64 -12.18 -6.88 -7.69
C ALA A 64 -10.86 -7.62 -7.98
N SER A 65 -10.28 -7.30 -9.14
CA SER A 65 -8.89 -7.59 -9.46
C SER A 65 -8.01 -6.43 -9.02
N ILE A 66 -6.83 -6.72 -8.48
CA ILE A 66 -5.88 -5.72 -7.99
C ILE A 66 -4.89 -5.37 -9.09
N ASN A 67 -4.55 -4.09 -9.24
CA ASN A 67 -3.56 -3.62 -10.21
C ASN A 67 -2.52 -2.64 -9.64
N GLU A 68 -2.66 -2.24 -8.39
CA GLU A 68 -1.69 -1.40 -7.70
C GLU A 68 -1.77 -1.65 -6.20
N ILE A 69 -0.61 -1.83 -5.56
CA ILE A 69 -0.46 -1.67 -4.11
C ILE A 69 0.81 -0.85 -3.92
N SER A 70 0.73 0.26 -3.20
CA SER A 70 1.89 1.12 -2.99
C SER A 70 1.90 1.84 -1.65
N PHE A 71 3.10 2.18 -1.23
CA PHE A 71 3.46 3.04 -0.12
C PHE A 71 4.42 4.11 -0.64
N ASP A 72 4.16 5.36 -0.29
CA ASP A 72 5.00 6.49 -0.64
C ASP A 72 5.17 7.41 0.57
N ALA A 73 6.42 7.71 0.93
CA ALA A 73 6.83 8.62 1.98
C ALA A 73 7.98 9.53 1.51
N THR A 74 8.09 9.80 0.20
CA THR A 74 9.12 10.71 -0.33
C THR A 74 8.94 12.15 0.16
N ASP A 75 7.69 12.54 0.42
CA ASP A 75 7.31 13.87 0.89
C ASP A 75 6.89 13.85 2.37
N THR A 76 6.42 14.99 2.89
CA THR A 76 5.85 15.10 4.24
C THR A 76 4.53 14.33 4.41
N VAL A 77 3.94 13.89 3.29
CA VAL A 77 2.71 13.13 3.25
C VAL A 77 3.03 11.67 2.96
N VAL A 78 2.73 10.81 3.92
CA VAL A 78 2.75 9.37 3.72
C VAL A 78 1.45 8.97 3.04
N THR A 79 1.55 8.28 1.92
CA THR A 79 0.42 7.82 1.11
C THR A 79 0.46 6.30 0.97
N LEU A 80 -0.66 5.65 1.21
CA LEU A 80 -0.89 4.25 0.86
C LEU A 80 -1.98 4.18 -0.19
N THR A 81 -1.77 3.38 -1.24
CA THR A 81 -2.74 3.21 -2.32
C THR A 81 -3.00 1.74 -2.57
N VAL A 82 -4.27 1.37 -2.68
CA VAL A 82 -4.72 0.11 -3.29
C VAL A 82 -5.58 0.47 -4.49
N GLY A 83 -5.16 -0.01 -5.67
CA GLY A 83 -5.88 0.14 -6.92
C GLY A 83 -6.42 -1.20 -7.39
N GLY A 84 -7.63 -1.17 -7.93
CA GLY A 84 -8.24 -2.35 -8.50
C GLY A 84 -9.44 -2.01 -9.35
N PHE A 85 -10.08 -3.03 -9.89
CA PHE A 85 -11.23 -2.88 -10.75
C PHE A 85 -12.14 -4.10 -10.69
N ASN A 86 -13.41 -3.88 -10.97
CA ASN A 86 -14.38 -4.95 -11.23
C ASN A 86 -15.25 -4.55 -12.44
N LYS A 87 -16.30 -5.32 -12.71
CA LYS A 87 -17.23 -5.05 -13.82
C LYS A 87 -17.86 -3.66 -13.79
N ASP A 88 -17.95 -3.04 -12.61
CA ASP A 88 -18.63 -1.77 -12.39
C ASP A 88 -17.68 -0.57 -12.58
N GLY A 89 -16.36 -0.75 -12.48
CA GLY A 89 -15.39 0.32 -12.73
C GLY A 89 -13.98 0.07 -12.22
N VAL A 90 -13.18 1.13 -12.28
CA VAL A 90 -11.83 1.20 -11.70
C VAL A 90 -11.90 2.05 -10.44
N TYR A 91 -11.28 1.56 -9.37
CA TYR A 91 -11.36 2.13 -8.03
C TYR A 91 -9.96 2.32 -7.44
N LYS A 92 -9.83 3.32 -6.56
CA LYS A 92 -8.62 3.54 -5.77
C LYS A 92 -9.03 3.85 -4.33
N ALA A 93 -8.49 3.07 -3.40
CA ALA A 93 -8.47 3.40 -1.99
C ALA A 93 -7.14 4.06 -1.66
N VAL A 94 -7.19 5.30 -1.16
CA VAL A 94 -6.02 6.10 -0.80
C VAL A 94 -6.13 6.50 0.65
N PHE A 95 -5.10 6.19 1.43
CA PHE A 95 -4.90 6.72 2.76
C PHE A 95 -3.77 7.75 2.73
N THR A 96 -3.94 8.85 3.46
CA THR A 96 -2.83 9.76 3.78
C THR A 96 -2.73 10.01 5.27
N ASN A 97 -1.50 10.13 5.78
CA ASN A 97 -1.27 10.47 7.20
C ASN A 97 -1.86 11.83 7.60
N THR A 98 -2.00 12.75 6.65
CA THR A 98 -2.56 14.09 6.87
C THR A 98 -4.08 14.10 7.00
N ALA A 99 -4.78 13.27 6.22
CA ALA A 99 -6.23 13.15 6.31
C ALA A 99 -6.65 12.16 7.42
N ASN A 100 -5.77 11.20 7.73
CA ASN A 100 -6.01 10.12 8.68
C ASN A 100 -7.31 9.33 8.39
N GLU A 101 -7.66 9.19 7.11
CA GLU A 101 -8.82 8.47 6.62
C GLU A 101 -8.49 7.78 5.28
N VAL A 102 -9.23 6.73 4.96
CA VAL A 102 -9.18 6.07 3.65
C VAL A 102 -10.27 6.69 2.77
N LYS A 103 -9.87 7.25 1.63
CA LYS A 103 -10.77 7.68 0.56
C LYS A 103 -10.82 6.61 -0.51
N ASP A 104 -11.98 6.00 -0.69
CA ASP A 104 -12.22 4.98 -1.70
C ASP A 104 -13.16 5.51 -2.78
N GLU A 105 -12.65 5.67 -3.98
CA GLU A 105 -13.33 6.37 -5.06
C GLU A 105 -13.27 5.60 -6.37
N LYS A 106 -14.35 5.72 -7.14
CA LYS A 106 -14.39 5.27 -8.53
C LYS A 106 -13.67 6.28 -9.41
N VAL A 107 -12.50 5.89 -9.92
CA VAL A 107 -11.61 6.77 -10.70
C VAL A 107 -11.73 6.57 -12.21
N GLY A 108 -12.51 5.59 -12.67
CA GLY A 108 -12.64 5.35 -14.10
C GLY A 108 -13.58 4.21 -14.49
N LYS A 109 -13.65 3.98 -15.81
CA LYS A 109 -14.35 2.85 -16.42
C LYS A 109 -13.37 1.70 -16.70
N LEU A 110 -13.86 0.48 -16.60
CA LEU A 110 -13.10 -0.71 -16.99
C LEU A 110 -12.80 -0.68 -18.49
N THR A 111 -11.55 -0.95 -18.86
CA THR A 111 -11.10 -1.09 -20.25
C THR A 111 -10.20 -2.31 -20.37
N LYS A 112 -10.08 -2.86 -21.60
CA LYS A 112 -9.17 -3.99 -21.88
C LYS A 112 -7.70 -3.70 -21.52
N THR A 113 -7.30 -2.43 -21.52
CA THR A 113 -5.95 -2.04 -21.12
C THR A 113 -5.77 -2.16 -19.61
N VAL A 114 -6.78 -1.74 -18.83
CA VAL A 114 -6.77 -1.88 -17.36
C VAL A 114 -6.86 -3.35 -16.95
N GLU A 115 -7.62 -4.17 -17.67
CA GLU A 115 -7.71 -5.61 -17.39
C GLU A 115 -6.33 -6.30 -17.43
N LYS A 116 -5.44 -5.85 -18.32
CA LYS A 116 -4.07 -6.39 -18.45
C LYS A 116 -3.14 -5.98 -17.31
N THR A 117 -3.54 -5.05 -16.44
CA THR A 117 -2.72 -4.62 -15.30
C THR A 117 -3.04 -5.37 -14.02
N ALA A 118 -3.98 -6.33 -14.06
CA ALA A 118 -4.28 -7.15 -12.89
C ALA A 118 -3.14 -8.10 -12.52
N PHE A 119 -2.98 -8.31 -11.21
CA PHE A 119 -2.19 -9.38 -10.63
C PHE A 119 -2.92 -9.95 -9.41
N ASP A 120 -2.59 -11.20 -9.05
CA ASP A 120 -3.09 -11.84 -7.84
C ASP A 120 -2.12 -11.56 -6.68
N PRO A 121 -2.52 -10.77 -5.65
CA PRO A 121 -1.67 -10.46 -4.51
C PRO A 121 -1.20 -11.68 -3.72
N SER A 122 -1.89 -12.81 -3.80
CA SER A 122 -1.49 -14.05 -3.12
C SER A 122 -0.35 -14.80 -3.80
N THR A 123 -0.02 -14.41 -5.04
CA THR A 123 1.01 -15.07 -5.87
C THR A 123 2.33 -14.30 -5.92
N ILE A 124 2.37 -13.10 -5.34
CA ILE A 124 3.58 -12.27 -5.26
C ILE A 124 4.23 -12.39 -3.88
N LEU A 125 5.51 -12.03 -3.80
CA LEU A 125 6.23 -11.88 -2.54
C LEU A 125 5.51 -10.87 -1.63
N PRO A 126 5.32 -11.17 -0.34
CA PRO A 126 4.75 -10.20 0.59
C PRO A 126 5.57 -8.90 0.63
N PRO A 127 4.94 -7.72 0.83
CA PRO A 127 5.65 -6.43 0.83
C PRO A 127 6.84 -6.36 1.82
N ALA A 128 6.75 -6.98 2.99
CA ALA A 128 7.88 -7.04 3.94
C ALA A 128 9.09 -7.80 3.36
N VAL A 129 8.85 -8.95 2.73
CA VAL A 129 9.88 -9.76 2.06
C VAL A 129 10.49 -8.97 0.90
N ALA A 130 9.65 -8.30 0.11
CA ALA A 130 10.06 -7.45 -0.99
C ALA A 130 10.97 -6.30 -0.55
N VAL A 131 10.61 -5.58 0.52
CA VAL A 131 11.41 -4.46 1.06
C VAL A 131 12.75 -4.96 1.61
N ASN A 132 12.76 -6.08 2.35
CA ASN A 132 14.01 -6.67 2.87
C ASN A 132 14.94 -7.15 1.75
N PHE A 133 14.38 -7.80 0.72
CA PHE A 133 15.14 -8.19 -0.46
C PHE A 133 15.80 -6.97 -1.12
N ALA A 134 15.04 -5.90 -1.32
CA ALA A 134 15.54 -4.67 -1.91
C ALA A 134 16.60 -3.99 -1.03
N TYR A 135 16.42 -4.01 0.29
CA TYR A 135 17.40 -3.46 1.23
C TYR A 135 18.75 -4.17 1.14
N ALA A 136 18.75 -5.50 0.97
CA ALA A 136 19.99 -6.26 0.75
C ALA A 136 20.74 -5.79 -0.51
N GLN A 137 20.02 -5.42 -1.58
CA GLN A 137 20.62 -4.88 -2.81
C GLN A 137 21.20 -3.46 -2.65
N ALA A 138 20.86 -2.76 -1.57
CA ALA A 138 21.40 -1.43 -1.28
C ALA A 138 22.81 -1.48 -0.69
N GLU A 139 23.37 -2.67 -0.39
CA GLU A 139 24.77 -2.87 0.05
C GLU A 139 25.17 -1.95 1.22
N GLY A 140 24.26 -1.76 2.18
CA GLY A 140 24.49 -0.92 3.37
C GLY A 140 24.46 0.59 3.12
N LYS A 141 24.09 1.06 1.91
CA LYS A 141 24.00 2.48 1.58
C LYS A 141 22.63 3.10 1.89
N ALA A 142 21.58 2.28 1.99
CA ALA A 142 20.24 2.73 2.31
C ALA A 142 20.13 3.18 3.78
N THR A 143 19.62 4.39 3.98
CA THR A 143 19.41 4.98 5.31
C THR A 143 17.95 5.02 5.73
N SER A 144 17.02 5.03 4.76
CA SER A 144 15.58 5.00 5.04
C SER A 144 14.81 4.50 3.82
N LEU A 145 13.68 3.83 4.05
CA LEU A 145 12.70 3.50 3.00
C LEU A 145 11.93 4.77 2.61
N LEU A 146 11.84 5.05 1.31
CA LEU A 146 11.06 6.16 0.76
C LEU A 146 9.74 5.66 0.17
N SER A 147 9.78 4.62 -0.65
CA SER A 147 8.57 4.09 -1.27
C SER A 147 8.72 2.63 -1.67
N TRP A 148 7.59 1.95 -1.81
CA TRP A 148 7.51 0.69 -2.54
C TRP A 148 6.19 0.60 -3.29
N ALA A 149 6.19 -0.05 -4.45
CA ALA A 149 4.98 -0.29 -5.22
C ALA A 149 5.08 -1.62 -5.96
N VAL A 150 3.95 -2.31 -6.13
CA VAL A 150 3.81 -3.42 -7.06
C VAL A 150 2.77 -3.09 -8.13
N LYS A 151 3.18 -3.26 -9.39
CA LYS A 151 2.37 -3.03 -10.60
C LYS A 151 2.77 -4.02 -11.69
N ILE A 152 1.86 -4.28 -12.64
CA ILE A 152 2.23 -4.98 -13.87
C ILE A 152 3.08 -4.06 -14.74
N GLU A 153 4.31 -4.49 -15.02
CA GLU A 153 5.24 -3.86 -15.95
C GLU A 153 5.70 -4.89 -16.97
N LYS A 154 5.55 -4.58 -18.26
CA LYS A 154 5.88 -5.51 -19.36
C LYS A 154 5.22 -6.90 -19.24
N GLY A 155 4.03 -6.96 -18.64
CA GLY A 155 3.25 -8.19 -18.50
C GLY A 155 3.57 -9.03 -17.27
N THR A 156 4.48 -8.61 -16.39
CA THR A 156 4.74 -9.28 -15.10
C THR A 156 4.59 -8.30 -13.94
N PRO A 157 4.12 -8.75 -12.76
CA PRO A 157 4.10 -7.89 -11.59
C PRO A 157 5.54 -7.63 -11.13
N GLN A 158 5.89 -6.37 -10.95
CA GLN A 158 7.23 -5.95 -10.53
C GLN A 158 7.12 -5.08 -9.28
N TYR A 159 7.99 -5.36 -8.31
CA TYR A 159 8.23 -4.44 -7.21
C TYR A 159 9.21 -3.37 -7.65
N THR A 160 8.89 -2.12 -7.33
CA THR A 160 9.83 -0.99 -7.31
C THR A 160 9.96 -0.54 -5.87
N VAL A 161 11.17 -0.56 -5.33
CA VAL A 161 11.46 -0.13 -3.96
C VAL A 161 12.53 0.96 -3.99
N VAL A 162 12.28 2.06 -3.30
CA VAL A 162 13.15 3.23 -3.28
C VAL A 162 13.61 3.53 -1.87
N PHE A 163 14.93 3.68 -1.71
CA PHE A 163 15.56 4.07 -0.45
C PHE A 163 16.27 5.43 -0.59
N ALA A 164 16.33 6.19 0.49
CA ALA A 164 17.25 7.30 0.61
C ALA A 164 18.64 6.83 1.02
N THR A 165 19.63 7.65 0.72
CA THR A 165 21.02 7.47 1.12
C THR A 165 21.49 8.67 1.95
N LYS A 166 22.64 8.53 2.61
CA LYS A 166 23.24 9.59 3.43
C LYS A 166 23.55 10.87 2.63
N ASP A 167 23.87 10.75 1.35
CA ASP A 167 24.14 11.87 0.44
C ASP A 167 22.87 12.42 -0.26
N LYS A 168 21.67 12.10 0.27
CA LYS A 168 20.37 12.54 -0.25
C LYS A 168 20.09 12.09 -1.69
N LYS A 169 20.79 11.07 -2.18
CA LYS A 169 20.44 10.35 -3.41
C LYS A 169 19.47 9.21 -3.10
N THR A 170 18.94 8.59 -4.15
CA THR A 170 18.05 7.46 -4.03
C THR A 170 18.67 6.18 -4.59
N ILE A 171 18.36 5.06 -3.96
CA ILE A 171 18.61 3.73 -4.51
C ILE A 171 17.26 3.16 -4.91
N THR A 172 17.09 2.84 -6.20
CA THR A 172 15.89 2.19 -6.72
C THR A 172 16.21 0.76 -7.08
N VAL A 173 15.46 -0.18 -6.51
CA VAL A 173 15.58 -1.61 -6.78
C VAL A 173 14.30 -2.07 -7.45
N VAL A 174 14.42 -2.69 -8.62
CA VAL A 174 13.31 -3.27 -9.36
C VAL A 174 13.52 -4.76 -9.51
N PHE A 175 12.49 -5.55 -9.19
CA PHE A 175 12.55 -7.00 -9.27
C PHE A 175 11.18 -7.61 -9.57
N ASP A 176 11.20 -8.80 -10.15
CA ASP A 176 9.99 -9.57 -10.43
C ASP A 176 9.31 -9.96 -9.11
N ALA A 177 8.03 -9.61 -8.97
CA ALA A 177 7.31 -9.74 -7.72
C ALA A 177 6.93 -11.19 -7.38
N VAL A 178 6.94 -12.11 -8.35
CA VAL A 178 6.62 -13.53 -8.13
C VAL A 178 7.88 -14.30 -7.76
N SER A 179 8.92 -14.17 -8.58
CA SER A 179 10.14 -14.97 -8.47
C SER A 179 11.21 -14.36 -7.57
N GLY A 180 11.12 -13.06 -7.26
CA GLY A 180 12.20 -12.33 -6.59
C GLY A 180 13.42 -12.09 -7.48
N LYS A 181 13.33 -12.37 -8.79
CA LYS A 181 14.43 -12.15 -9.72
C LYS A 181 14.74 -10.65 -9.83
N LEU A 182 15.96 -10.27 -9.49
CA LEU A 182 16.45 -8.90 -9.65
C LEU A 182 16.41 -8.48 -11.13
N LEU A 183 15.83 -7.32 -11.41
CA LEU A 183 15.74 -6.75 -12.75
C LEU A 183 16.67 -5.55 -12.93
N SER A 184 16.72 -4.65 -11.95
CA SER A 184 17.66 -3.52 -11.96
C SER A 184 17.94 -2.95 -10.57
N VAL A 185 19.08 -2.28 -10.45
CA VAL A 185 19.45 -1.43 -9.32
C VAL A 185 20.03 -0.14 -9.86
N THR A 186 19.42 0.99 -9.51
CA THR A 186 19.90 2.35 -9.84
C THR A 186 20.33 3.03 -8.55
N LYS A 187 21.52 3.63 -8.52
CA LYS A 187 22.15 4.26 -7.34
C LYS A 187 22.59 5.69 -7.67
#